data_AF-A0A967W119-F1
#
_entry.id   AF-A0A967W119-F1
#
_cell.length_a   1.000
_cell.length_b   1.000
_cell.length_c   1.000
_cell.angle_alpha   90.00
_cell.angle_beta   90.00
_cell.angle_gamma   90.00
#
_symmetry.space_group_name_H-M   'P 1'
#
loop_
_entity.id
_entity.type
_entity.pdbx_description
1 polymer ?
#
loop_
_entity_poly.entity_id
_entity_poly.type
_entity_poly.pdbx_seq_one_letter_code
_entity_poly.pdbx_strand_id
1 'polypeptide(L)'
;MTEHMKLLALFEDIDPAANAIDKLEELGVERDSVNVITGSPINPMMLGRHHVTSRVPKYALGGSILGLLIGIFLSLISPRLYEVYVGGKPLSPGAPTVVVIFEMVMLFMLIATFTGVFLESGFPTYEKKEYVEEISDGDIALVFDCPTEQQSKIKESLSQVGAKTVRFAERQQP
;
A
#
# COMPACT_ATOMS: atom_id res chain seq x y z
N MET A 1 17.02 -1.19 26.79
CA MET A 1 16.45 -1.02 25.44
C MET A 1 15.78 -2.33 25.14
N THR A 2 14.46 -2.35 25.01
CA THR A 2 13.72 -3.58 24.74
C THR A 2 14.03 -4.00 23.31
N GLU A 3 14.70 -5.14 23.12
CA GLU A 3 14.89 -5.66 21.78
C GLU A 3 13.53 -6.10 21.21
N HIS A 4 13.27 -5.66 19.98
CA HIS A 4 12.09 -6.02 19.22
C HIS A 4 12.50 -7.04 18.16
N MET A 5 11.74 -8.12 18.04
CA MET A 5 11.93 -9.14 17.01
C MET A 5 10.64 -9.32 16.21
N LYS A 6 10.79 -9.56 14.90
CA LYS A 6 9.68 -9.90 14.02
C LYS A 6 9.41 -11.40 14.06
N LEU A 7 8.18 -11.76 14.43
CA LEU A 7 7.68 -13.13 14.36
C LEU A 7 6.73 -13.29 13.18
N LEU A 8 6.71 -14.50 12.63
CA LEU A 8 5.80 -14.94 11.59
C LEU A 8 5.01 -16.15 12.09
N ALA A 9 3.69 -16.06 12.05
CA ALA A 9 2.78 -17.15 12.41
C ALA A 9 1.92 -17.54 11.20
N LEU A 10 1.87 -18.83 10.89
CA LEU A 10 1.11 -19.39 9.76
C LEU A 10 -0.19 -20.03 10.23
N PHE A 11 -1.26 -19.79 9.47
CA PHE A 11 -2.60 -20.33 9.68
C PHE A 11 -3.16 -20.86 8.36
N GLU A 12 -3.89 -21.98 8.41
CA GLU A 12 -4.55 -22.55 7.23
C GLU A 12 -5.89 -21.85 6.95
N ASP A 13 -6.64 -21.53 8.01
CA ASP A 13 -7.98 -20.95 7.94
C ASP A 13 -8.05 -19.49 8.44
N ILE A 14 -9.09 -18.77 8.00
CA ILE A 14 -9.32 -17.35 8.35
C ILE A 14 -9.77 -17.18 9.80
N ASP A 15 -10.63 -18.07 10.30
CA ASP A 15 -11.16 -18.00 11.68
C ASP A 15 -10.05 -18.04 12.76
N PRO A 16 -9.10 -18.99 12.75
CA PRO A 16 -8.00 -18.99 13.72
C PRO A 16 -7.06 -17.80 13.52
N ALA A 17 -6.89 -17.30 12.29
CA ALA A 17 -6.10 -16.09 12.03
C ALA A 17 -6.75 -14.83 12.62
N ALA A 18 -8.08 -14.69 12.53
CA ALA A 18 -8.81 -13.58 13.14
C ALA A 18 -8.72 -13.62 14.68
N ASN A 19 -8.95 -14.79 15.27
CA ASN A 19 -8.82 -14.99 16.72
C ASN A 19 -7.38 -14.72 17.21
N ALA A 20 -6.37 -15.02 16.39
CA ALA A 20 -4.97 -14.74 16.71
C ALA A 20 -4.70 -13.23 16.76
N ILE A 21 -5.29 -12.44 15.87
CA ILE A 21 -5.16 -10.98 15.88
C ILE A 21 -5.78 -10.39 17.17
N ASP A 22 -6.97 -10.85 17.55
CA ASP A 22 -7.60 -10.44 18.81
C ASP A 22 -6.72 -10.81 20.02
N LYS A 23 -6.12 -12.01 20.01
CA LYS A 23 -5.23 -12.44 21.08
C LYS A 23 -3.93 -11.65 21.16
N LEU A 24 -3.38 -11.24 20.01
CA LEU A 24 -2.21 -10.38 19.94
C LEU A 24 -2.50 -8.99 20.51
N GLU A 25 -3.69 -8.45 20.28
CA GLU A 25 -4.12 -7.19 20.89
C GLU A 25 -4.24 -7.29 22.41
N GLU A 26 -4.82 -8.38 22.94
CA GLU A 26 -4.85 -8.63 24.40
C GLU A 26 -3.45 -8.71 25.02
N LEU A 27 -2.45 -9.13 24.25
CA LEU A 27 -1.05 -9.21 24.66
C LEU A 27 -0.29 -7.88 24.49
N GLY A 28 -0.96 -6.83 23.99
CA GLY A 28 -0.40 -5.49 23.85
C GLY A 28 0.26 -5.21 22.49
N VAL A 29 0.06 -6.06 21.49
CA VAL A 29 0.49 -5.80 20.11
C VAL A 29 -0.61 -5.01 19.41
N GLU A 30 -0.30 -3.81 18.93
CA GLU A 30 -1.26 -2.97 18.24
C GLU A 30 -1.73 -3.62 16.93
N ARG A 31 -3.06 -3.68 16.70
CA ARG A 31 -3.65 -4.33 15.51
C ARG A 31 -3.08 -3.80 14.19
N ASP A 32 -2.69 -2.54 14.13
CA ASP A 32 -2.13 -1.92 12.93
C ASP A 32 -0.66 -2.26 12.67
N SER A 33 0.05 -2.75 13.68
CA SER A 33 1.43 -3.26 13.53
C SER A 33 1.48 -4.70 13.01
N VAL A 34 0.36 -5.42 13.05
CA VAL A 34 0.25 -6.78 12.48
C VAL A 34 0.04 -6.68 10.97
N ASN A 35 0.99 -7.21 10.21
CA ASN A 35 0.90 -7.33 8.76
C ASN A 35 0.38 -8.71 8.37
N VAL A 36 -0.66 -8.76 7.53
CA VAL A 36 -1.29 -10.00 7.08
C VAL A 36 -0.89 -10.24 5.63
N ILE A 37 -0.27 -11.38 5.37
CA ILE A 37 0.20 -11.78 4.04
C ILE A 37 -0.55 -13.05 3.65
N THR A 38 -1.18 -13.02 2.47
CA THR A 38 -1.98 -14.13 1.95
C THR A 38 -1.90 -14.16 0.42
N GLY A 39 -1.93 -15.36 -0.16
CA GLY A 39 -2.04 -15.56 -1.61
C GLY A 39 -3.45 -15.32 -2.17
N SER A 40 -4.47 -15.22 -1.30
CA SER A 40 -5.88 -15.05 -1.68
C SER A 40 -6.42 -13.69 -1.25
N PRO A 41 -7.30 -13.03 -2.01
CA PRO A 41 -7.88 -11.75 -1.61
C PRO A 41 -8.79 -11.92 -0.38
N ILE A 42 -8.29 -11.54 0.80
CA ILE A 42 -9.06 -11.54 2.06
C ILE A 42 -9.51 -10.12 2.38
N ASN A 43 -10.80 -9.96 2.70
CA ASN A 43 -11.32 -8.68 3.17
C ASN A 43 -10.87 -8.44 4.63
N PRO A 44 -10.32 -7.25 4.97
CA PRO A 44 -9.95 -6.91 6.35
C PRO A 44 -11.06 -7.13 7.39
N MET A 45 -12.33 -6.98 7.02
CA MET A 45 -13.46 -7.25 7.91
C MET A 45 -13.56 -8.72 8.33
N MET A 46 -13.11 -9.66 7.50
CA MET A 46 -13.10 -11.10 7.84
C MET A 46 -12.07 -11.39 8.95
N LEU A 47 -11.07 -10.52 9.10
CA LEU A 47 -10.02 -10.59 10.11
C LEU A 47 -10.31 -9.69 11.32
N GLY A 48 -11.53 -9.12 11.42
CA GLY A 48 -11.89 -8.19 12.50
C GLY A 48 -11.17 -6.85 12.47
N ARG A 49 -10.56 -6.47 11.33
CA ARG A 49 -9.78 -5.23 11.19
C ARG A 49 -10.57 -4.11 10.50
N HIS A 50 -10.23 -2.87 10.85
CA HIS A 50 -10.75 -1.71 10.14
C HIS A 50 -10.10 -1.56 8.76
N HIS A 51 -10.81 -0.94 7.82
CA HIS A 51 -10.31 -0.69 6.48
C HIS A 51 -9.24 0.41 6.52
N VAL A 52 -8.02 0.11 6.06
CA VAL A 52 -6.96 1.12 5.92
C VAL A 52 -7.28 1.99 4.70
N THR A 53 -7.56 3.27 4.93
CA THR A 53 -7.85 4.21 3.83
C THR A 53 -6.54 4.64 3.16
N SER A 54 -6.39 4.39 1.86
CA SER A 54 -5.23 4.90 1.11
C SER A 54 -5.35 6.40 0.83
N ARG A 55 -4.23 7.11 0.91
CA ARG A 55 -4.09 8.52 0.56
C ARG A 55 -3.76 8.74 -0.92
N VAL A 56 -3.46 7.69 -1.70
CA VAL A 56 -3.22 7.75 -3.16
C VAL A 56 -4.24 8.59 -3.93
N PRO A 57 -5.57 8.47 -3.69
CA PRO A 57 -6.55 9.26 -4.44
C PRO A 57 -6.39 10.78 -4.22
N LYS A 58 -5.89 11.21 -3.06
CA LYS A 58 -5.65 12.63 -2.77
C LYS A 58 -4.46 13.16 -3.57
N TYR A 59 -3.40 12.35 -3.72
CA TYR A 59 -2.26 12.70 -4.57
C TYR A 59 -2.66 12.77 -6.04
N ALA A 60 -3.46 11.80 -6.52
CA ALA A 60 -4.00 11.81 -7.87
C ALA A 60 -4.81 13.08 -8.16
N LEU A 61 -5.68 13.48 -7.22
CA LEU A 61 -6.47 14.71 -7.33
C LEU A 61 -5.57 15.94 -7.42
N GLY A 62 -4.54 16.04 -6.55
CA GLY A 62 -3.56 17.12 -6.61
C GLY A 62 -2.83 17.20 -7.95
N GLY A 63 -2.41 16.06 -8.49
CA GLY A 63 -1.78 15.96 -9.81
C GLY A 63 -2.70 16.40 -10.95
N SER A 64 -3.98 15.99 -10.91
CA SER A 64 -4.96 16.35 -11.93
C SER A 64 -5.21 17.86 -12.00
N ILE A 65 -5.27 18.54 -10.85
CA ILE A 65 -5.45 20.00 -10.77
C ILE A 65 -4.22 20.71 -11.34
N LEU A 66 -3.01 20.25 -10.98
CA LEU A 66 -1.78 20.80 -11.53
C LEU A 66 -1.71 20.62 -13.05
N GLY A 67 -2.05 19.42 -13.54
CA GLY A 67 -2.12 19.13 -14.97
C GLY A 67 -3.14 19.98 -15.72
N LEU A 68 -4.29 20.26 -15.10
CA LEU A 68 -5.30 21.17 -15.66
C LEU A 68 -4.75 22.59 -15.82
N LEU A 69 -4.09 23.11 -14.79
CA LEU A 69 -3.48 24.45 -14.83
C LEU A 69 -2.40 24.55 -15.92
N ILE A 70 -1.54 23.53 -16.02
CA ILE A 70 -0.49 23.47 -17.04
C ILE A 70 -1.09 23.31 -18.45
N GLY A 71 -2.11 22.46 -18.62
CA GLY A 71 -2.80 22.27 -19.89
C GLY A 71 -3.49 23.54 -20.37
N ILE A 72 -4.14 24.28 -19.47
CA ILE A 72 -4.71 25.60 -19.75
C ILE A 72 -3.61 26.59 -20.15
N PHE A 73 -2.51 26.63 -19.41
CA PHE A 73 -1.38 27.50 -19.72
C PHE A 73 -0.84 27.23 -21.13
N LEU A 74 -0.57 25.97 -21.48
CA LEU A 74 -0.03 25.61 -22.78
C LEU A 74 -1.03 25.82 -23.93
N SER A 75 -2.33 25.57 -23.70
CA SER A 75 -3.31 25.59 -24.79
C SER A 75 -3.96 26.96 -25.02
N LEU A 76 -4.01 27.79 -23.98
CA LEU A 76 -4.67 29.11 -24.02
C LEU A 76 -3.69 30.26 -23.83
N ILE A 77 -2.71 30.14 -22.93
CA ILE A 77 -1.80 31.26 -22.64
C ILE A 77 -0.64 31.30 -23.64
N SER A 78 0.01 30.17 -23.93
CA SER A 78 1.13 30.12 -24.88
C SER A 78 0.79 30.69 -26.27
N PRO A 79 -0.35 30.36 -26.92
CA PRO A 79 -0.69 30.94 -28.22
C PRO A 79 -0.93 32.45 -28.19
N ARG A 80 -1.24 33.03 -27.02
CA ARG A 80 -1.41 34.49 -26.84
C ARG A 80 -0.09 35.20 -26.55
N LEU A 81 0.91 34.50 -26.02
CA LEU A 81 2.25 35.05 -25.80
C LEU A 81 3.03 35.16 -27.12
N TYR A 82 2.83 34.19 -28.02
CA TYR A 82 3.42 34.20 -29.35
C TYR A 82 2.39 33.75 -30.38
N GLU A 83 1.77 34.73 -31.04
CA GLU A 83 0.67 34.50 -31.98
C GLU A 83 1.18 33.93 -33.30
N VAL A 84 0.73 32.72 -33.65
CA VAL A 84 1.00 32.10 -34.95
C VAL A 84 -0.33 31.69 -35.59
N TYR A 85 -0.64 32.34 -36.71
CA TYR A 85 -1.84 32.04 -37.48
C TYR A 85 -1.56 30.89 -38.46
N VAL A 86 -2.27 29.76 -38.30
CA VAL A 86 -2.09 28.58 -39.16
C VAL A 86 -3.44 28.13 -39.71
N GLY A 87 -3.52 27.97 -41.03
CA GLY A 87 -4.68 27.35 -41.68
C GLY A 87 -6.03 28.05 -41.45
N GLY A 88 -6.03 29.37 -41.21
CA GLY A 88 -7.23 30.17 -41.00
C GLY A 88 -7.99 29.89 -39.69
N LYS A 89 -7.42 29.11 -38.77
CA LYS A 89 -8.04 28.76 -37.49
C LYS A 89 -7.82 29.85 -36.44
N PRO A 90 -8.72 29.98 -35.45
CA PRO A 90 -8.48 30.84 -34.30
C PRO A 90 -7.25 30.36 -33.51
N LEU A 91 -6.61 31.27 -32.78
CA LEU A 91 -5.40 31.03 -31.97
C LEU A 91 -5.53 29.85 -31.00
N SER A 92 -6.73 29.64 -30.44
CA SER A 92 -7.07 28.47 -29.62
C SER A 92 -8.23 27.71 -30.26
N PRO A 93 -7.97 26.75 -31.15
CA PRO A 93 -9.02 25.95 -31.77
C PRO A 93 -9.61 24.97 -30.73
N GLY A 94 -10.95 24.93 -30.63
CA GLY A 94 -11.63 24.21 -29.55
C GLY A 94 -11.24 22.74 -29.41
N ALA A 95 -11.38 21.94 -30.48
CA ALA A 95 -11.12 20.51 -30.42
C ALA A 95 -9.65 20.16 -30.04
N PRO A 96 -8.61 20.73 -30.69
CA PRO A 96 -7.22 20.48 -30.28
C PRO A 96 -6.90 20.95 -28.86
N THR A 97 -7.44 22.09 -28.42
CA THR A 97 -7.23 22.60 -27.06
C THR A 97 -7.75 21.64 -26.00
N VAL A 98 -8.93 21.04 -26.19
CA VAL A 98 -9.50 20.08 -25.24
C VAL A 98 -8.64 18.82 -25.14
N VAL A 99 -8.14 18.31 -26.27
CA VAL A 99 -7.27 17.13 -26.29
C VAL A 99 -5.99 17.39 -25.49
N VAL A 100 -5.32 18.52 -25.71
CA VAL A 100 -4.09 18.85 -24.97
C VAL A 100 -4.35 18.99 -23.47
N ILE A 101 -5.46 19.64 -23.07
CA ILE A 101 -5.82 19.77 -21.66
C ILE A 101 -6.08 18.40 -21.03
N PHE A 102 -6.85 17.53 -21.71
CA PHE A 102 -7.12 16.18 -21.25
C PHE A 102 -5.83 15.36 -21.02
N GLU A 103 -4.92 15.38 -22.00
CA GLU A 103 -3.65 14.65 -21.90
C GLU A 103 -2.79 15.19 -20.75
N MET A 104 -2.73 16.50 -20.55
CA MET A 104 -1.98 17.08 -19.41
C MET A 104 -2.60 16.67 -18.08
N VAL A 105 -3.92 16.71 -17.92
CA VAL A 105 -4.59 16.24 -16.70
C VAL A 105 -4.26 14.77 -16.42
N MET A 106 -4.39 13.91 -17.43
CA MET A 106 -4.13 12.47 -17.30
C MET A 106 -2.65 12.19 -16.97
N LEU A 107 -1.72 12.86 -17.63
CA LEU A 107 -0.29 12.71 -17.41
C LEU A 107 0.11 13.06 -15.97
N PHE A 108 -0.28 14.25 -15.48
CA PHE A 108 0.07 14.67 -14.13
C PHE A 108 -0.68 13.88 -13.06
N MET A 109 -1.91 13.45 -13.32
CA MET A 109 -2.64 12.52 -12.45
C MET A 109 -1.91 11.19 -12.31
N LEU A 110 -1.44 10.59 -13.41
CA LEU A 110 -0.71 9.32 -13.41
C LEU A 110 0.63 9.44 -12.67
N ILE A 111 1.40 10.51 -12.94
CA ILE A 111 2.67 10.76 -12.24
C ILE A 111 2.42 10.92 -10.73
N ALA A 112 1.45 11.72 -10.33
CA ALA A 112 1.15 11.94 -8.91
C ALA A 112 0.62 10.68 -8.23
N THR A 113 -0.16 9.85 -8.94
CA THR A 113 -0.64 8.55 -8.43
C THR A 113 0.54 7.62 -8.18
N PHE A 114 1.44 7.49 -9.16
CA PHE A 114 2.63 6.67 -9.04
C PHE A 114 3.48 7.14 -7.86
N THR A 115 3.85 8.42 -7.81
CA THR A 115 4.60 8.98 -6.66
C THR A 115 3.87 8.78 -5.33
N GLY A 116 2.54 8.94 -5.30
CA GLY A 116 1.72 8.70 -4.12
C GLY A 116 1.83 7.27 -3.59
N VAL A 117 1.84 6.28 -4.48
CA VAL A 117 2.04 4.86 -4.12
C VAL A 117 3.43 4.64 -3.53
N PHE A 118 4.48 5.24 -4.09
CA PHE A 118 5.84 5.12 -3.54
C PHE A 118 5.94 5.70 -2.13
N LEU A 119 5.35 6.89 -1.93
CA LEU A 119 5.34 7.57 -0.63
C LEU A 119 4.53 6.81 0.42
N GLU A 120 3.39 6.22 0.05
CA GLU A 120 2.53 5.49 0.98
C GLU A 120 3.04 4.07 1.26
N SER A 121 3.66 3.41 0.28
CA SER A 121 4.16 2.03 0.43
C SER A 121 5.52 1.95 1.13
N GLY A 122 6.19 3.08 1.40
CA GLY A 122 7.53 3.08 2.01
C GLY A 122 8.60 2.44 1.11
N PHE A 123 8.41 2.50 -0.21
CA PHE A 123 9.37 2.01 -1.19
C PHE A 123 10.45 3.07 -1.45
N PRO A 124 11.74 2.72 -1.65
CA PRO A 124 12.32 1.37 -1.68
C PRO A 124 12.68 0.84 -0.28
N THR A 125 12.08 -0.29 0.10
CA THR A 125 12.47 -1.02 1.30
C THR A 125 13.69 -1.90 0.98
N TYR A 126 14.81 -1.67 1.66
CA TYR A 126 16.05 -2.45 1.50
C TYR A 126 16.14 -3.67 2.43
N GLU A 127 15.11 -3.89 3.25
CA GLU A 127 15.01 -5.03 4.16
C GLU A 127 14.72 -6.32 3.36
N LYS A 128 15.55 -7.35 3.54
CA LYS A 128 15.37 -8.65 2.87
C LYS A 128 14.19 -9.37 3.51
N LYS A 129 13.06 -9.46 2.78
CA LYS A 129 11.90 -10.25 3.18
C LYS A 129 12.14 -11.73 2.89
N GLU A 130 11.88 -12.60 3.86
CA GLU A 130 11.91 -14.06 3.66
C GLU A 130 10.66 -14.49 2.88
N TYR A 131 10.85 -15.31 1.86
CA TYR A 131 9.76 -15.90 1.10
C TYR A 131 9.35 -17.21 1.77
N VAL A 132 8.07 -17.36 2.06
CA VAL A 132 7.49 -18.54 2.71
C VAL A 132 6.57 -19.21 1.69
N GLU A 133 6.92 -20.43 1.28
CA GLU A 133 6.22 -21.16 0.20
C GLU A 133 4.76 -21.45 0.59
N GLU A 134 4.51 -21.72 1.87
CA GLU A 134 3.20 -22.02 2.42
C GLU A 134 2.16 -20.92 2.14
N ILE A 135 2.60 -19.65 2.05
CA ILE A 135 1.71 -18.52 1.72
C ILE A 135 1.17 -18.64 0.29
N SER A 136 1.97 -19.20 -0.63
CA SER A 136 1.57 -19.41 -2.02
C SER A 136 0.61 -20.58 -2.18
N ASP A 137 0.68 -21.54 -1.26
CA ASP A 137 -0.23 -22.70 -1.21
C ASP A 137 -1.61 -22.35 -0.63
N GLY A 138 -1.76 -21.17 -0.03
CA GLY A 138 -3.02 -20.64 0.50
C GLY A 138 -3.00 -20.30 1.97
N ASP A 139 -1.91 -20.60 2.69
CA ASP A 139 -1.79 -20.28 4.12
C ASP A 139 -1.75 -18.74 4.32
N ILE A 140 -2.26 -18.32 5.47
CA ILE A 140 -2.31 -16.94 5.93
C ILE A 140 -1.17 -16.72 6.92
N ALA A 141 -0.29 -15.78 6.61
CA ALA A 141 0.80 -15.39 7.49
C ALA A 141 0.48 -14.09 8.24
N LEU A 142 0.64 -14.11 9.56
CA LEU A 142 0.65 -12.93 10.41
C LEU A 142 2.09 -12.58 10.77
N VAL A 143 2.53 -11.38 10.42
CA VAL A 143 3.86 -10.84 10.75
C VAL A 143 3.70 -9.67 11.71
N PHE A 144 4.37 -9.71 12.84
CA PHE A 144 4.27 -8.66 13.86
C PHE A 144 5.57 -8.50 14.65
N ASP A 145 5.79 -7.30 15.15
CA ASP A 145 6.92 -6.96 16.03
C ASP A 145 6.53 -7.23 17.48
N CYS A 146 7.38 -7.94 18.23
CA CYS A 146 7.15 -8.21 19.65
C CYS A 146 8.43 -8.00 20.48
N PRO A 147 8.29 -7.60 21.77
CA PRO A 147 9.40 -7.62 22.71
C PRO A 147 9.93 -9.03 22.94
N THR A 148 11.25 -9.21 22.97
CA THR A 148 11.90 -10.52 23.22
C THR A 148 11.38 -11.22 24.49
N GLU A 149 11.03 -10.47 25.53
CA GLU A 149 10.53 -11.01 26.80
C GLU A 149 9.17 -11.71 26.68
N GLN A 150 8.32 -11.30 25.73
CA GLN A 150 6.96 -11.82 25.57
C GLN A 150 6.86 -12.96 24.54
N GLN A 151 7.98 -13.27 23.86
CA GLN A 151 8.03 -14.23 22.77
C GLN A 151 7.45 -15.60 23.16
N SER A 152 7.86 -16.16 24.31
CA SER A 152 7.41 -17.50 24.73
C SER A 152 5.90 -17.53 24.96
N LYS A 153 5.36 -16.49 25.60
CA LYS A 153 3.93 -16.38 25.91
C LYS A 153 3.09 -16.22 24.66
N ILE A 154 3.56 -15.40 23.71
CA ILE A 154 2.91 -15.19 22.41
C ILE A 154 2.93 -16.49 21.61
N LYS A 155 4.07 -17.17 21.52
CA LYS A 155 4.20 -18.44 20.78
C LYS A 155 3.24 -19.50 21.30
N GLU A 156 3.17 -19.67 22.62
CA GLU A 156 2.24 -20.62 23.26
C GLU A 156 0.78 -20.23 23.00
N SER A 157 0.43 -18.95 23.14
CA SER A 157 -0.92 -18.46 22.89
C SER A 157 -1.35 -18.68 21.43
N LEU A 158 -0.46 -18.41 20.47
CA LEU A 158 -0.75 -18.61 19.05
C LEU A 158 -0.87 -20.09 18.69
N SER A 159 -0.05 -20.96 19.28
CA SER A 159 -0.18 -22.41 19.11
C SER A 159 -1.52 -22.94 19.65
N GLN A 160 -2.06 -22.37 20.73
CA GLN A 160 -3.38 -22.74 21.25
C GLN A 160 -4.53 -22.29 20.33
N VAL A 161 -4.36 -21.16 19.62
CA VAL A 161 -5.36 -20.60 18.71
C VAL A 161 -5.40 -21.32 17.35
N GLY A 162 -4.41 -22.17 17.07
CA GLY A 162 -4.35 -22.98 15.84
C GLY A 162 -3.24 -22.58 14.86
N ALA A 163 -2.18 -21.92 15.33
CA ALA A 163 -1.02 -21.63 14.49
C ALA A 163 -0.30 -22.93 14.08
N LYS A 164 -0.21 -23.19 12.78
CA LYS A 164 0.50 -24.34 12.19
C LYS A 164 1.98 -24.28 12.51
N THR A 165 2.57 -23.08 12.43
CA THR A 165 3.99 -22.86 12.72
C THR A 165 4.22 -21.40 13.11
N VAL A 166 5.06 -21.16 14.12
CA VAL A 166 5.53 -19.84 14.53
C VAL A 166 7.06 -19.80 14.43
N ARG A 167 7.59 -18.94 13.55
CA ARG A 167 9.03 -18.76 13.27
C ARG A 167 9.43 -17.30 13.40
N PHE A 168 10.72 -17.03 13.40
CA PHE A 168 11.23 -15.69 13.20
C PHE A 168 11.06 -15.28 11.74
N ALA A 169 10.73 -14.02 11.49
CA ALA A 169 10.54 -13.49 10.14
C ALA A 169 11.85 -13.07 9.45
N GLU A 170 12.98 -13.14 10.16
CA GLU A 170 14.30 -12.90 9.59
C GLU A 170 14.88 -14.17 8.99
N ARG A 171 15.39 -14.04 7.75
CA ARG A 171 16.11 -15.08 7.02
C ARG A 171 17.14 -15.72 7.96
N GLN A 172 16.97 -17.00 8.26
CA GLN A 172 18.07 -17.83 8.74
C GLN A 172 19.17 -17.79 7.68
N GLN A 173 20.25 -17.05 7.94
CA GLN A 173 21.41 -17.05 7.05
C GLN A 173 21.98 -18.48 7.01
N PRO A 174 22.23 -19.06 5.83
CA PRO A 174 23.11 -20.23 5.74
C PRO A 174 24.54 -19.85 6.15
#